data_AF-A0A8J3GLY5-F1
#
_entry.id   AF-A0A8J3GLY5-F1
#
_cell.length_a   1.000
_cell.length_b   1.000
_cell.length_c   1.000
_cell.angle_alpha   90.00
_cell.angle_beta   90.00
_cell.angle_gamma   90.00
#
_symmetry.space_group_name_H-M   'P 1'
#
loop_
_entity.id
_entity.type
_entity.pdbx_description
1 polymer ?
#
loop_
_entity_poly.entity_id
_entity_poly.type
_entity_poly.pdbx_seq_one_letter_code
_entity_poly.pdbx_strand_id
1 'polypeptide(L)'
;MVLGNYPRNDFIFSVSSYIDEYIKIGGSDSVVLPLGPSRLRYYPAKKARNKKAIAVCLRENPLKGTGLALSVALMAQRAGYVVHTFGHDADEWRLELSDVVSHGPLHGRKLAELFSSVGYYVDCSYMEGLGLLPLEAAFCGAIPIVRSLHGLRGTLRDGINCHVLPSDFVPYEFFASLSASAEEEGIRMEACKVKVAVSLEAAVEKLIQVLQLSPESFEGEELPIAEEPRNGRSAQEWERLISHNQHLQEHVEQIRTSTSWRLTGPLRIIGRKLKGIN
;
A
#
# COMPACT_ATOMS: atom_id res chain seq x y z
N MET A 1 8.85 16.70 10.14
CA MET A 1 7.51 16.11 10.29
C MET A 1 6.81 16.87 11.40
N VAL A 2 5.78 17.65 11.10
CA VAL A 2 5.11 18.50 12.10
C VAL A 2 4.13 17.62 12.87
N LEU A 3 4.51 17.21 14.08
CA LEU A 3 3.70 16.38 15.00
C LEU A 3 2.56 17.17 15.69
N GLY A 4 2.43 18.47 15.41
CA GLY A 4 1.66 19.41 16.23
C GLY A 4 0.12 19.27 16.23
N ASN A 5 -0.48 18.42 15.40
CA ASN A 5 -1.94 18.37 15.22
C ASN A 5 -2.60 17.00 15.45
N TYR A 6 -1.88 15.98 15.91
CA TYR A 6 -2.50 14.69 16.24
C TYR A 6 -3.55 14.75 17.37
N PRO A 7 -3.33 15.47 18.50
CA PRO A 7 -4.24 15.40 19.66
C PRO A 7 -5.60 16.11 19.46
N ARG A 8 -5.90 16.63 18.27
CA ARG A 8 -7.17 17.32 17.96
C ARG A 8 -8.14 16.51 17.10
N ASN A 9 -7.76 15.31 16.66
CA ASN A 9 -8.63 14.49 15.81
C ASN A 9 -9.41 13.50 16.67
N ASP A 10 -10.71 13.33 16.41
CA ASP A 10 -11.54 12.33 17.10
C ASP A 10 -11.06 10.89 16.78
N PHE A 11 -10.48 10.68 15.59
CA PHE A 11 -9.84 9.42 15.21
C PHE A 11 -8.55 9.66 14.41
N ILE A 12 -7.52 8.85 14.68
CA ILE A 12 -6.32 8.75 13.85
C ILE A 12 -6.26 7.34 13.27
N PHE A 13 -6.15 7.25 11.95
CA PHE A 13 -6.01 5.97 11.26
C PHE A 13 -4.60 5.82 10.72
N SER A 14 -4.03 4.63 10.88
CA SER A 14 -2.76 4.24 10.28
C SER A 14 -2.98 3.18 9.21
N VAL A 15 -2.10 3.14 8.22
CA VAL A 15 -2.21 2.25 7.05
C VAL A 15 -1.38 0.97 7.18
N SER A 16 -0.93 0.61 8.38
CA SER A 16 0.51 0.66 8.71
C SER A 16 0.81 0.34 10.18
N SER A 17 1.19 -0.88 10.58
CA SER A 17 1.78 -1.08 11.91
C SER A 17 3.06 -0.24 12.07
N TYR A 18 3.88 -0.18 11.03
CA TYR A 18 5.07 0.67 10.97
C TYR A 18 4.73 2.16 11.16
N ILE A 19 3.69 2.67 10.50
CA ILE A 19 3.27 4.07 10.67
C ILE A 19 2.61 4.32 12.04
N ASP A 20 1.91 3.32 12.58
CA ASP A 20 1.31 3.39 13.92
C ASP A 20 2.38 3.56 15.01
N GLU A 21 3.52 2.87 14.89
CA GLU A 21 4.67 3.07 15.79
C GLU A 21 5.14 4.53 15.81
N TYR A 22 5.24 5.21 14.66
CA TYR A 22 5.62 6.63 14.63
C TYR A 22 4.57 7.56 15.25
N ILE A 23 3.28 7.26 15.05
CA ILE A 23 2.19 8.03 15.65
C ILE A 23 2.23 7.89 17.18
N LYS A 24 2.48 6.67 17.69
CA LYS A 24 2.64 6.38 19.12
C LYS A 24 3.84 7.08 19.74
N ILE A 25 4.98 7.11 19.04
CA ILE A 25 6.15 7.90 19.47
C ILE A 25 5.80 9.40 19.57
N GLY A 26 4.90 9.88 18.72
CA GLY A 26 4.35 11.23 18.77
C GLY A 26 3.36 11.49 19.91
N GLY A 27 3.08 10.50 20.77
CA GLY A 27 2.16 10.63 21.89
C GLY A 27 0.68 10.56 21.49
N SER A 28 0.35 9.83 20.43
CA SER A 28 -1.03 9.66 19.97
C SER A 28 -1.32 8.20 19.63
N ASP A 29 -2.57 7.79 19.82
CA ASP A 29 -3.03 6.46 19.43
C ASP A 29 -3.58 6.47 18.01
N SER A 30 -3.55 5.32 17.34
CA SER A 30 -4.17 5.15 16.04
C SER A 30 -4.81 3.78 15.87
N VAL A 31 -5.81 3.72 15.00
CA VAL A 31 -6.36 2.43 14.53
C VAL A 31 -5.66 2.04 13.24
N VAL A 32 -5.00 0.88 13.24
CA VAL A 32 -4.42 0.30 12.03
C VAL A 32 -5.53 -0.27 11.15
N LEU A 33 -5.67 0.28 9.95
CA LEU A 33 -6.54 -0.26 8.91
C LEU A 33 -5.78 -1.31 8.10
N PRO A 34 -6.39 -2.46 7.75
CA PRO A 34 -5.81 -3.48 6.89
C PRO A 34 -5.82 -3.06 5.41
N LEU A 35 -5.26 -1.87 5.13
CA LEU A 35 -5.30 -1.25 3.81
C LEU A 35 -4.41 -1.99 2.82
N GLY A 36 -4.96 -2.25 1.64
CA GLY A 36 -4.23 -2.81 0.51
C GLY A 36 -4.85 -2.41 -0.81
N PRO A 37 -4.39 -3.00 -1.92
CA PRO A 37 -5.02 -2.83 -3.22
C PRO A 37 -6.49 -3.28 -3.21
N SER A 38 -7.28 -2.78 -4.16
CA SER A 38 -8.61 -3.34 -4.39
C SER A 38 -8.52 -4.70 -5.06
N ARG A 39 -9.21 -5.69 -4.50
CA ARG A 39 -9.31 -7.06 -5.05
C ARG A 39 -10.03 -7.08 -6.40
N LEU A 40 -10.90 -6.10 -6.64
CA LEU A 40 -11.63 -5.95 -7.90
C LEU A 40 -10.74 -5.41 -9.04
N ARG A 41 -9.63 -4.74 -8.68
CA ARG A 41 -8.74 -4.11 -9.64
C ARG A 41 -7.47 -4.91 -9.90
N TYR A 42 -6.90 -5.49 -8.85
CA TYR A 42 -5.64 -6.23 -8.93
C TYR A 42 -5.91 -7.70 -8.63
N TYR A 43 -5.77 -8.51 -9.66
CA TYR A 43 -5.89 -9.97 -9.60
C TYR A 43 -5.02 -10.57 -10.72
N PRO A 44 -4.60 -11.84 -10.60
CA PRO A 44 -3.80 -12.47 -11.64
C PRO A 44 -4.63 -12.63 -12.91
N ALA A 45 -4.20 -12.02 -14.01
CA ALA A 45 -4.83 -12.25 -15.31
C ALA A 45 -4.57 -13.70 -15.78
N LYS A 46 -5.47 -14.24 -16.62
CA LYS A 46 -5.32 -15.57 -17.24
C LYS A 46 -4.20 -15.65 -18.30
N LYS A 47 -3.43 -14.58 -18.51
CA LYS A 47 -2.37 -14.53 -19.52
C LYS A 47 -1.15 -15.31 -19.04
N ALA A 48 -0.42 -15.92 -19.99
CA ALA A 48 0.86 -16.53 -19.70
C ALA A 48 1.84 -15.49 -19.12
N ARG A 49 2.49 -15.85 -18.01
CA ARG A 49 3.47 -15.02 -17.29
C ARG A 49 4.88 -15.36 -17.78
N ASN A 50 5.69 -14.34 -18.03
CA ASN A 50 7.12 -14.52 -18.23
C ASN A 50 7.82 -14.56 -16.87
N LYS A 51 8.24 -15.76 -16.43
CA LYS A 51 8.96 -15.96 -15.16
C LYS A 51 10.33 -15.29 -15.12
N LYS A 52 10.94 -14.99 -16.27
CA LYS A 52 12.20 -14.27 -16.44
C LYS A 52 11.98 -12.80 -16.83
N ALA A 53 10.86 -12.21 -16.41
CA ALA A 53 10.61 -10.78 -16.56
C ALA A 53 10.45 -10.10 -15.20
N ILE A 54 10.98 -8.88 -15.08
CA ILE A 54 10.97 -8.08 -13.85
C ILE A 54 10.44 -6.69 -14.15
N ALA A 55 9.49 -6.21 -13.33
CA ALA A 55 9.00 -4.84 -13.41
C ALA A 55 9.70 -3.96 -12.37
N VAL A 56 10.04 -2.72 -12.75
CA VAL A 56 10.69 -1.74 -11.89
C VAL A 56 10.02 -0.38 -12.09
N CYS A 57 9.67 0.30 -10.99
CA CYS A 57 9.12 1.65 -11.05
C CYS A 57 10.23 2.70 -10.92
N LEU A 58 10.36 3.59 -11.89
CA LEU A 58 11.32 4.70 -11.87
C LEU A 58 10.56 6.01 -11.62
N ARG A 59 10.97 6.78 -10.61
CA ARG A 59 10.29 8.01 -10.18
C ARG A 59 11.32 9.00 -9.66
N GLU A 60 11.21 10.27 -10.03
CA GLU A 60 12.08 11.33 -9.54
C GLU A 60 11.75 11.69 -8.08
N ASN A 61 12.11 10.79 -7.16
CA ASN A 61 11.99 10.98 -5.73
C ASN A 61 13.11 10.20 -5.02
N PRO A 62 14.01 10.88 -4.30
CA PRO A 62 15.13 10.22 -3.61
C PRO A 62 14.68 9.08 -2.69
N LEU A 63 13.52 9.20 -2.04
CA LEU A 63 12.99 8.16 -1.14
C LEU A 63 12.51 6.89 -1.88
N LYS A 64 12.31 6.96 -3.20
CA LYS A 64 11.96 5.81 -4.04
C LYS A 64 13.16 5.03 -4.55
N GLY A 65 14.38 5.52 -4.26
CA GLY A 65 15.60 4.78 -4.53
C GLY A 65 15.84 4.48 -6.00
N THR A 66 15.54 5.44 -6.90
CA THR A 66 15.70 5.23 -8.35
C THR A 66 17.11 4.86 -8.76
N GLY A 67 18.16 5.43 -8.14
CA GLY A 67 19.53 4.99 -8.39
C GLY A 67 19.76 3.49 -8.11
N LEU A 68 19.23 2.99 -6.99
CA LEU A 68 19.25 1.55 -6.66
C LEU A 68 18.36 0.73 -7.61
N ALA A 69 17.21 1.27 -8.00
CA ALA A 69 16.32 0.60 -8.95
C ALA A 69 17.01 0.37 -10.32
N LEU A 70 17.81 1.33 -10.78
CA LEU A 70 18.60 1.22 -12.01
C LEU A 70 19.73 0.19 -11.89
N SER A 71 20.45 0.16 -10.76
CA SER A 71 21.51 -0.84 -10.55
C SER A 71 20.93 -2.26 -10.45
N VAL A 72 19.79 -2.41 -9.77
CA VAL A 72 19.04 -3.67 -9.71
C VAL A 72 18.57 -4.12 -11.10
N ALA A 73 17.99 -3.20 -11.88
CA ALA A 73 17.57 -3.50 -13.25
C ALA A 73 18.73 -4.02 -14.10
N LEU A 74 19.90 -3.38 -14.00
CA LEU A 74 21.12 -3.81 -14.69
C LEU A 74 21.57 -5.22 -14.27
N MET A 75 21.56 -5.51 -12.96
CA MET A 75 21.96 -6.84 -12.47
C MET A 75 20.97 -7.93 -12.90
N ALA A 76 19.68 -7.64 -12.83
CA ALA A 76 18.64 -8.57 -13.29
C ALA A 76 18.78 -8.86 -14.79
N GLN A 77 18.98 -7.82 -15.59
CA GLN A 77 19.19 -7.96 -17.04
C GLN A 77 20.44 -8.81 -17.34
N ARG A 78 21.56 -8.59 -16.64
CA ARG A 78 22.77 -9.43 -16.76
C ARG A 78 22.48 -10.90 -16.45
N ALA A 79 21.57 -11.18 -15.50
CA ALA A 79 21.08 -12.52 -15.17
C ALA A 79 20.02 -13.07 -16.16
N GLY A 80 19.84 -12.40 -17.31
CA GLY A 80 18.97 -12.82 -18.40
C GLY A 80 17.50 -12.47 -18.21
N TYR A 81 17.17 -11.49 -17.37
CA TYR A 81 15.81 -11.01 -17.22
C TYR A 81 15.44 -9.96 -18.27
N VAL A 82 14.21 -10.03 -18.77
CA VAL A 82 13.58 -8.91 -19.49
C VAL A 82 13.14 -7.88 -18.46
N VAL A 83 13.67 -6.67 -18.55
CA VAL A 83 13.35 -5.59 -17.61
C VAL A 83 12.24 -4.71 -18.19
N HIS A 84 11.16 -4.58 -17.45
CA HIS A 84 10.08 -3.65 -17.75
C HIS A 84 10.17 -2.45 -16.81
N THR A 85 10.32 -1.24 -17.36
CA THR A 85 10.34 0.00 -16.58
C THR A 85 9.02 0.75 -16.75
N PHE A 86 8.57 1.42 -15.68
CA PHE A 86 7.38 2.29 -15.72
C PHE A 86 7.48 3.43 -14.70
N GLY A 87 6.75 4.51 -14.94
CA GLY A 87 6.78 5.72 -14.12
C GLY A 87 6.76 7.00 -14.98
N HIS A 88 6.56 8.15 -14.35
CA HIS A 88 6.50 9.43 -15.09
C HIS A 88 7.83 9.76 -15.77
N ASP A 89 8.93 9.42 -15.11
CA ASP A 89 10.27 9.83 -15.52
C ASP A 89 11.05 8.65 -16.14
N ALA A 90 10.36 7.53 -16.43
CA ALA A 90 11.02 6.32 -16.92
C ALA A 90 11.72 6.54 -18.28
N ASP A 91 11.26 7.50 -19.08
CA ASP A 91 11.92 7.89 -20.33
C ASP A 91 13.17 8.75 -20.13
N GLU A 92 13.28 9.47 -19.01
CA GLU A 92 14.47 10.26 -18.67
C GLU A 92 15.58 9.37 -18.13
N TRP A 93 15.19 8.33 -17.40
CA TRP A 93 16.09 7.30 -16.88
C TRP A 93 16.31 6.15 -17.86
N ARG A 94 16.25 6.44 -19.17
CA ARG A 94 16.47 5.43 -20.22
C ARG A 94 17.80 4.73 -20.00
N LEU A 95 17.67 3.47 -19.58
CA LEU A 95 18.77 2.55 -19.50
C LEU A 95 19.18 2.19 -20.93
N GLU A 96 20.42 2.48 -21.31
CA GLU A 96 21.04 2.01 -22.56
C GLU A 96 21.35 0.50 -22.45
N LEU A 97 20.32 -0.29 -22.20
CA LEU A 97 20.40 -1.71 -21.95
C LEU A 97 19.59 -2.43 -23.02
N SER A 98 20.15 -3.50 -23.58
CA SER A 98 19.42 -4.39 -24.47
C SER A 98 18.21 -5.00 -23.74
N ASP A 99 17.07 -5.15 -24.41
CA ASP A 99 15.90 -5.84 -23.83
C ASP A 99 15.22 -5.15 -22.62
N VAL A 100 15.35 -3.82 -22.51
CA VAL A 100 14.49 -3.02 -21.62
C VAL A 100 13.24 -2.56 -22.36
N VAL A 101 12.08 -2.80 -21.76
CA VAL A 101 10.78 -2.33 -22.27
C VAL A 101 10.26 -1.22 -21.37
N SER A 102 10.32 0.02 -21.84
CA SER A 102 9.72 1.17 -21.16
C SER A 102 8.24 1.29 -21.49
N HIS A 103 7.40 1.38 -20.46
CA HIS A 103 5.95 1.54 -20.59
C HIS A 103 5.45 2.97 -20.30
N GLY A 104 6.36 3.87 -19.90
CA GLY A 104 6.00 5.19 -19.38
C GLY A 104 5.12 5.11 -18.12
N PRO A 105 4.28 6.12 -17.84
CA PRO A 105 3.40 6.12 -16.68
C PRO A 105 2.25 5.09 -16.81
N LEU A 106 2.23 4.10 -15.91
CA LEU A 106 1.17 3.10 -15.84
C LEU A 106 0.27 3.27 -14.63
N HIS A 107 -1.03 3.04 -14.83
CA HIS A 107 -2.04 3.13 -13.79
C HIS A 107 -3.11 2.06 -13.99
N GLY A 108 -3.69 1.59 -12.88
CA GLY A 108 -4.87 0.74 -12.88
C GLY A 108 -4.73 -0.52 -13.72
N ARG A 109 -5.63 -0.69 -14.71
CA ARG A 109 -5.69 -1.92 -15.52
C ARG A 109 -4.37 -2.23 -16.22
N LYS A 110 -3.72 -1.22 -16.83
CA LYS A 110 -2.44 -1.44 -17.53
C LYS A 110 -1.33 -1.88 -16.57
N LEU A 111 -1.33 -1.32 -15.35
CA LEU A 111 -0.38 -1.71 -14.31
C LEU A 111 -0.64 -3.15 -13.82
N ALA A 112 -1.92 -3.51 -13.60
CA ALA A 112 -2.31 -4.87 -13.24
C ALA A 112 -1.97 -5.89 -14.35
N GLU A 113 -2.14 -5.51 -15.62
CA GLU A 113 -1.74 -6.30 -16.79
C GLU A 113 -0.22 -6.51 -16.84
N LEU A 114 0.57 -5.46 -16.58
CA LEU A 114 2.03 -5.58 -16.45
C LEU A 114 2.39 -6.56 -15.34
N PHE A 115 1.90 -6.36 -14.11
CA PHE A 115 2.20 -7.23 -12.97
C PHE A 115 1.73 -8.68 -13.17
N SER A 116 0.63 -8.89 -13.89
CA SER A 116 0.19 -10.25 -14.23
C SER A 116 1.11 -10.94 -15.25
N SER A 117 1.85 -10.15 -16.05
CA SER A 117 2.71 -10.67 -17.13
C SER A 117 4.16 -10.92 -16.71
N VAL A 118 4.65 -10.28 -15.64
CA VAL A 118 6.02 -10.41 -15.15
C VAL A 118 6.15 -11.44 -14.03
N GLY A 119 7.33 -12.01 -13.84
CA GLY A 119 7.64 -12.91 -12.71
C GLY A 119 7.76 -12.14 -11.40
N TYR A 120 8.43 -11.00 -11.45
CA TYR A 120 8.84 -10.24 -10.27
C TYR A 120 8.53 -8.76 -10.41
N TYR A 121 8.38 -8.07 -9.28
CA TYR A 121 8.35 -6.61 -9.21
C TYR A 121 9.33 -6.12 -8.15
N VAL A 122 10.17 -5.14 -8.47
CA VAL A 122 11.15 -4.58 -7.53
C VAL A 122 10.67 -3.24 -6.99
N ASP A 123 10.69 -3.10 -5.66
CA ASP A 123 10.58 -1.83 -4.97
C ASP A 123 11.87 -1.51 -4.20
N CYS A 124 12.53 -0.42 -4.60
CA CYS A 124 13.78 0.04 -4.01
C CYS A 124 13.60 1.19 -3.02
N SER A 125 12.38 1.41 -2.51
CA SER A 125 12.08 2.57 -1.68
C SER A 125 12.85 2.49 -0.35
N TYR A 126 13.51 3.58 0.02
CA TYR A 126 14.15 3.76 1.33
C TYR A 126 13.12 3.90 2.45
N MET A 127 11.93 4.38 2.13
CA MET A 127 10.86 4.56 3.09
C MET A 127 9.51 4.34 2.41
N GLU A 128 8.71 3.45 2.98
CA GLU A 128 7.34 3.19 2.54
C GLU A 128 6.40 3.09 3.73
N GLY A 129 5.29 3.84 3.65
CA GLY A 129 4.27 3.81 4.69
C GLY A 129 3.38 2.57 4.59
N LEU A 130 3.00 2.20 3.36
CA LEU A 130 2.25 0.97 3.07
C LEU A 130 2.97 0.07 2.08
N GLY A 131 3.68 0.63 1.08
CA GLY A 131 4.24 -0.16 -0.01
C GLY A 131 3.16 -0.68 -0.96
N LEU A 132 2.38 0.22 -1.55
CA LEU A 132 1.23 -0.17 -2.39
C LEU A 132 1.64 -0.97 -3.64
N LEU A 133 2.71 -0.57 -4.34
CA LEU A 133 3.14 -1.26 -5.56
C LEU A 133 3.56 -2.72 -5.30
N PRO A 134 4.36 -3.05 -4.26
CA PRO A 134 4.60 -4.44 -3.85
C PRO A 134 3.31 -5.25 -3.63
N LEU A 135 2.31 -4.67 -2.96
CA LEU A 135 1.04 -5.35 -2.72
C LEU A 135 0.23 -5.53 -4.01
N GLU A 136 0.18 -4.52 -4.88
CA GLU A 136 -0.48 -4.61 -6.19
C GLU A 136 0.16 -5.70 -7.06
N ALA A 137 1.49 -5.80 -7.03
CA ALA A 137 2.25 -6.84 -7.70
C ALA A 137 1.91 -8.24 -7.16
N ALA A 138 1.91 -8.40 -5.83
CA ALA A 138 1.54 -9.64 -5.15
C ALA A 138 0.10 -10.07 -5.48
N PHE A 139 -0.85 -9.14 -5.51
CA PHE A 139 -2.25 -9.41 -5.88
C PHE A 139 -2.37 -9.91 -7.32
N CYS A 140 -1.56 -9.38 -8.22
CA CYS A 140 -1.47 -9.83 -9.61
C CYS A 140 -0.57 -11.07 -9.81
N GLY A 141 0.01 -11.58 -8.72
CA GLY A 141 0.82 -12.79 -8.68
C GLY A 141 2.26 -12.64 -9.15
N ALA A 142 2.78 -11.41 -9.26
CA ALA A 142 4.22 -11.20 -9.36
C ALA A 142 4.82 -11.29 -7.96
N ILE A 143 6.00 -11.88 -7.82
CA ILE A 143 6.70 -11.96 -6.54
C ILE A 143 7.32 -10.59 -6.25
N PRO A 144 6.96 -9.93 -5.14
CA PRO A 144 7.61 -8.69 -4.75
C PRO A 144 9.05 -8.96 -4.33
N ILE A 145 9.97 -8.15 -4.82
CA ILE A 145 11.35 -8.04 -4.35
C ILE A 145 11.47 -6.63 -3.76
N VAL A 146 11.66 -6.52 -2.45
CA VAL A 146 11.65 -5.23 -1.77
C VAL A 146 13.00 -4.95 -1.14
N ARG A 147 13.46 -3.71 -1.15
CA ARG A 147 14.67 -3.32 -0.40
C ARG A 147 14.51 -3.61 1.10
N SER A 148 13.31 -3.35 1.63
CA SER A 148 13.03 -3.43 3.06
C SER A 148 11.52 -3.49 3.26
N LEU A 149 11.08 -4.13 4.35
CA LEU A 149 9.65 -4.34 4.57
C LEU A 149 8.93 -3.07 5.02
N HIS A 150 9.48 -2.27 5.95
CA HIS A 150 8.82 -1.05 6.48
C HIS A 150 7.31 -1.21 6.70
N GLY A 151 6.47 -0.47 5.95
CA GLY A 151 5.02 -0.56 5.99
C GLY A 151 4.40 -1.90 5.59
N LEU A 152 5.18 -2.79 4.98
CA LEU A 152 4.81 -4.15 4.61
C LEU A 152 5.10 -5.15 5.75
N ARG A 153 5.69 -4.70 6.87
CA ARG A 153 5.92 -5.55 8.05
C ARG A 153 4.59 -6.12 8.54
N GLY A 154 4.53 -7.45 8.66
CA GLY A 154 3.32 -8.19 9.05
C GLY A 154 2.46 -8.64 7.87
N THR A 155 2.64 -8.04 6.69
CA THR A 155 1.95 -8.41 5.45
C THR A 155 2.83 -9.25 4.54
N LEU A 156 4.08 -8.81 4.33
CA LEU A 156 5.10 -9.53 3.59
C LEU A 156 6.20 -10.07 4.52
N ARG A 157 6.78 -11.21 4.14
CA ARG A 157 7.86 -11.92 4.83
C ARG A 157 8.82 -12.51 3.80
N ASP A 158 10.10 -12.27 4.03
CA ASP A 158 11.18 -12.75 3.18
C ASP A 158 11.18 -14.28 3.09
N GLY A 159 11.43 -14.83 1.90
CA GLY A 159 11.42 -16.27 1.60
C GLY A 159 10.06 -16.96 1.72
N ILE A 160 8.99 -16.25 2.09
CA ILE A 160 7.64 -16.81 2.22
C ILE A 160 6.72 -16.28 1.14
N ASN A 161 6.63 -14.95 0.98
CA ASN A 161 5.72 -14.33 0.01
C ASN A 161 6.32 -13.08 -0.68
N CYS A 162 7.61 -12.86 -0.47
CA CYS A 162 8.43 -11.86 -1.14
C CYS A 162 9.90 -12.25 -0.98
N HIS A 163 10.76 -11.53 -1.69
CA HIS A 163 12.21 -11.50 -1.41
C HIS A 163 12.60 -10.12 -0.88
N VAL A 164 13.52 -10.09 0.07
CA VAL A 164 14.18 -8.86 0.51
C VAL A 164 15.55 -8.77 -0.17
N LEU A 165 15.88 -7.60 -0.71
CA LEU A 165 17.19 -7.38 -1.32
C LEU A 165 18.29 -7.59 -0.26
N PRO A 166 19.37 -8.34 -0.58
CA PRO A 166 20.41 -8.66 0.39
C PRO A 166 21.27 -7.45 0.77
N SER A 167 21.35 -6.44 -0.09
CA SER A 167 22.13 -5.21 0.13
C SER A 167 21.74 -4.12 -0.88
N ASP A 168 22.31 -2.93 -0.71
CA ASP A 168 22.20 -1.83 -1.68
C ASP A 168 23.06 -2.06 -2.95
N PHE A 169 23.96 -3.05 -2.93
CA PHE A 169 24.76 -3.48 -4.07
C PHE A 169 24.41 -4.93 -4.38
N VAL A 170 23.25 -5.11 -5.01
CA VAL A 170 22.68 -6.43 -5.22
C VAL A 170 23.60 -7.26 -6.12
N PRO A 171 24.06 -8.44 -5.66
CA PRO A 171 24.96 -9.28 -6.45
C PRO A 171 24.21 -9.90 -7.63
N TYR A 172 24.93 -10.20 -8.72
CA TYR A 172 24.39 -10.91 -9.89
C TYR A 172 23.77 -12.25 -9.48
N GLU A 173 24.41 -12.93 -8.53
CA GLU A 173 24.04 -14.24 -8.02
C GLU A 173 22.62 -14.26 -7.43
N PHE A 174 22.17 -13.14 -6.85
CA PHE A 174 20.80 -13.02 -6.35
C PHE A 174 19.78 -13.23 -7.47
N PHE A 175 19.94 -12.56 -8.62
CA PHE A 175 19.03 -12.75 -9.75
C PHE A 175 19.28 -14.07 -10.48
N ALA A 176 20.52 -14.56 -10.49
CA ALA A 176 20.84 -15.85 -11.08
C ALA A 176 20.20 -17.02 -10.30
N SER A 177 20.06 -16.90 -8.97
CA SER A 177 19.43 -17.91 -8.12
C SER A 177 17.90 -17.92 -8.20
N LEU A 178 17.28 -16.77 -8.53
CA LEU A 178 15.85 -16.70 -8.82
C LEU A 178 15.57 -17.54 -10.08
N SER A 179 15.11 -18.77 -9.87
CA SER A 179 14.86 -19.75 -10.93
C SER A 179 13.37 -20.03 -11.04
N ALA A 180 12.91 -20.63 -12.13
CA ALA A 180 11.54 -21.10 -12.22
C ALA A 180 11.32 -22.39 -11.40
N SER A 181 11.77 -22.41 -10.14
CA SER A 181 11.72 -23.55 -9.23
C SER A 181 10.34 -23.71 -8.58
N ALA A 182 10.12 -24.87 -7.96
CA ALA A 182 8.94 -25.12 -7.13
C ALA A 182 8.89 -24.20 -5.89
N GLU A 183 10.06 -23.79 -5.38
CA GLU A 183 10.17 -22.87 -4.26
C GLU A 183 9.64 -21.48 -4.61
N GLU A 184 10.08 -20.90 -5.74
CA GLU A 184 9.57 -19.61 -6.23
C GLU A 184 8.07 -19.67 -6.53
N GLU A 185 7.60 -20.82 -7.03
CA GLU A 185 6.17 -21.03 -7.22
C GLU A 185 5.40 -21.02 -5.88
N GLY A 186 5.96 -21.62 -4.82
CA GLY A 186 5.43 -21.54 -3.46
C GLY A 186 5.34 -20.10 -2.97
N ILE A 187 6.43 -19.34 -3.10
CA ILE A 187 6.50 -17.91 -2.71
C ILE A 187 5.42 -17.11 -3.44
N ARG A 188 5.26 -17.34 -4.74
CA ARG A 188 4.24 -16.68 -5.57
C ARG A 188 2.82 -16.96 -5.11
N MET A 189 2.53 -18.22 -4.78
CA MET A 189 1.20 -18.62 -4.30
C MET A 189 0.88 -17.99 -2.95
N GLU A 190 1.85 -17.89 -2.04
CA GLU A 190 1.69 -17.17 -0.77
C GLU A 190 1.55 -15.66 -0.97
N ALA A 191 2.28 -15.05 -1.92
CA ALA A 191 2.12 -13.63 -2.28
C ALA A 191 0.68 -13.32 -2.71
N CYS A 192 0.06 -14.20 -3.50
CA CYS A 192 -1.33 -14.04 -3.94
C CYS A 192 -2.35 -14.10 -2.79
N LYS A 193 -2.00 -14.72 -1.64
CA LYS A 193 -2.87 -14.83 -0.47
C LYS A 193 -2.87 -13.58 0.40
N VAL A 194 -1.91 -12.67 0.21
CA VAL A 194 -1.81 -11.40 0.95
C VAL A 194 -3.13 -10.60 0.92
N LYS A 195 -3.87 -10.68 -0.18
CA LYS A 195 -5.19 -10.05 -0.33
C LYS A 195 -6.25 -10.47 0.69
N VAL A 196 -6.06 -11.61 1.36
CA VAL A 196 -6.92 -12.06 2.45
C VAL A 196 -6.68 -11.22 3.70
N ALA A 197 -5.41 -10.87 3.98
CA ALA A 197 -5.02 -10.10 5.16
C ALA A 197 -5.24 -8.59 5.00
N VAL A 198 -4.99 -8.05 3.79
CA VAL A 198 -5.14 -6.62 3.50
C VAL A 198 -5.88 -6.42 2.19
N SER A 199 -6.75 -5.42 2.12
CA SER A 199 -7.32 -4.93 0.86
C SER A 199 -8.04 -3.59 1.07
N LEU A 200 -8.39 -2.90 -0.02
CA LEU A 200 -9.22 -1.69 0.08
C LEU A 200 -10.57 -2.01 0.75
N GLU A 201 -11.18 -3.14 0.37
CA GLU A 201 -12.46 -3.60 0.88
C GLU A 201 -12.38 -3.90 2.39
N ALA A 202 -11.33 -4.61 2.83
CA ALA A 202 -11.12 -4.92 4.25
C ALA A 202 -10.88 -3.64 5.09
N ALA A 203 -10.14 -2.66 4.56
CA ALA A 203 -9.94 -1.39 5.24
C ALA A 203 -11.22 -0.57 5.37
N VAL A 204 -12.05 -0.58 4.33
CA VAL A 204 -13.38 0.06 4.34
C VAL A 204 -14.29 -0.61 5.37
N GLU A 205 -14.34 -1.94 5.41
CA GLU A 205 -15.12 -2.67 6.43
C GLU A 205 -14.67 -2.33 7.85
N LYS A 206 -13.36 -2.30 8.10
CA LYS A 206 -12.82 -1.91 9.40
C LYS A 206 -13.14 -0.46 9.75
N LEU A 207 -13.10 0.44 8.77
CA LEU A 207 -13.46 1.84 8.96
C LEU A 207 -14.94 1.98 9.35
N ILE A 208 -15.85 1.29 8.66
CA ILE A 208 -17.28 1.27 8.99
C ILE A 208 -17.48 0.78 10.43
N GLN A 209 -16.82 -0.33 10.81
CA GLN A 209 -16.92 -0.86 12.18
C GLN A 209 -16.48 0.17 13.23
N VAL A 210 -15.35 0.84 13.03
CA VAL A 210 -14.87 1.85 13.98
C VAL A 210 -15.82 3.04 14.07
N LEU A 211 -16.39 3.48 12.94
CA LEU A 211 -17.37 4.56 12.92
C LEU A 211 -18.74 4.14 13.51
N GLN A 212 -19.11 2.87 13.44
CA GLN A 212 -20.33 2.33 14.03
C GLN A 212 -20.24 2.14 15.55
N LEU A 213 -19.05 1.83 16.07
CA LEU A 213 -18.78 1.75 17.51
C LEU A 213 -18.81 3.13 18.22
N SER A 214 -19.28 4.20 17.55
CA SER A 214 -19.11 5.60 17.98
C SER A 214 -20.38 6.35 18.42
N PRO A 215 -21.53 5.72 18.73
CA PRO A 215 -22.45 6.39 19.66
C PRO A 215 -22.71 5.65 20.99
N GLU A 216 -22.94 4.34 20.97
CA GLU A 216 -23.49 3.61 22.13
C GLU A 216 -22.44 2.74 22.86
N SER A 217 -21.30 2.46 22.23
CA SER A 217 -20.27 1.57 22.79
C SER A 217 -19.46 2.17 23.95
N PHE A 218 -19.76 3.42 24.35
CA PHE A 218 -19.22 4.10 25.51
C PHE A 218 -20.23 4.19 26.68
N GLU A 219 -21.43 3.63 26.56
CA GLU A 219 -22.45 3.63 27.64
C GLU A 219 -22.27 2.51 28.68
N GLY A 220 -21.18 1.73 28.61
CA GLY A 220 -21.05 0.48 29.39
C GLY A 220 -19.89 0.37 30.38
N GLU A 221 -18.91 1.27 30.37
CA GLU A 221 -17.92 1.38 31.44
C GLU A 221 -18.21 2.66 32.21
N GLU A 222 -18.62 2.54 33.48
CA GLU A 222 -18.67 3.66 34.42
C GLU A 222 -17.24 4.23 34.60
N LEU A 223 -16.80 5.03 33.63
CA LEU A 223 -15.87 6.10 33.92
C LEU A 223 -16.59 7.02 34.91
N PRO A 224 -15.92 7.42 36.01
CA PRO A 224 -16.56 8.22 37.05
C PRO A 224 -17.26 9.38 36.38
N ILE A 225 -18.56 9.49 36.64
CA ILE A 225 -19.43 10.54 36.12
C ILE A 225 -18.83 11.87 36.59
N ALA A 226 -17.95 12.42 35.75
CA ALA A 226 -17.65 13.83 35.77
C ALA A 226 -18.86 14.46 35.10
N GLU A 227 -19.71 15.10 35.89
CA GLU A 227 -20.81 15.93 35.45
C GLU A 227 -20.29 17.16 34.69
N GLU A 228 -19.62 16.96 33.55
CA GLU A 228 -19.30 18.00 32.58
C GLU A 228 -18.83 17.37 31.25
N PRO A 229 -19.34 17.85 30.09
CA PRO A 229 -18.91 17.37 28.79
C PRO A 229 -17.45 17.79 28.58
N ARG A 230 -16.52 16.83 28.61
CA ARG A 230 -15.05 17.03 28.59
C ARG A 230 -14.49 17.90 27.46
N ASN A 231 -15.28 18.34 26.48
CA ASN A 231 -14.81 19.18 25.36
C ASN A 231 -15.65 20.44 25.07
N GLY A 232 -16.60 20.85 25.92
CA GLY A 232 -17.34 22.11 25.73
C GLY A 232 -18.18 22.20 24.44
N ARG A 233 -18.41 21.08 23.75
CA ARG A 233 -19.22 21.03 22.53
C ARG A 233 -20.71 21.10 22.87
N SER A 234 -21.41 22.04 22.24
CA SER A 234 -22.85 22.22 22.29
C SER A 234 -23.61 21.04 21.67
N ALA A 235 -24.88 20.86 22.05
CA ALA A 235 -25.76 19.85 21.46
C ALA A 235 -25.86 19.95 19.93
N GLN A 236 -25.80 21.17 19.38
CA GLN A 236 -25.78 21.41 17.94
C GLN A 236 -24.50 20.91 17.26
N GLU A 237 -23.35 20.96 17.95
CA GLU A 237 -22.10 20.40 17.42
C GLU A 237 -22.15 18.87 17.39
N TRP A 238 -22.82 18.25 18.37
CA TRP A 238 -23.06 16.81 18.37
C TRP A 238 -23.97 16.35 17.22
N GLU A 239 -25.09 17.03 16.98
CA GLU A 239 -25.97 16.72 15.84
C GLU A 239 -25.24 16.86 14.50
N ARG A 240 -24.39 17.88 14.36
CA ARG A 240 -23.53 18.05 13.16
C ARG A 240 -22.56 16.90 12.98
N LEU A 241 -21.93 16.42 14.05
CA LEU A 241 -21.01 15.28 14.01
C LEU A 241 -21.73 13.99 13.62
N ILE A 242 -22.92 13.74 14.15
CA ILE A 242 -23.75 12.57 13.81
C ILE A 242 -24.12 12.59 12.32
N SER A 243 -24.63 13.72 11.82
CA SER A 243 -24.98 13.88 10.40
C SER A 243 -23.75 13.73 9.49
N HIS A 244 -22.61 14.26 9.91
CA HIS A 244 -21.35 14.11 9.19
C HIS A 244 -20.89 12.64 9.12
N ASN A 245 -20.98 11.90 10.23
CA ASN A 245 -20.62 10.48 10.28
C ASN A 245 -21.52 9.63 9.38
N GLN A 246 -22.83 9.88 9.35
CA GLN A 246 -23.76 9.22 8.43
C GLN A 246 -23.38 9.46 6.96
N HIS A 247 -23.08 10.70 6.61
CA HIS A 247 -22.63 11.03 5.25
C HIS A 247 -21.31 10.33 4.88
N LEU A 248 -20.36 10.23 5.81
CA LEU A 248 -19.11 9.49 5.60
C LEU A 248 -19.37 7.99 5.40
N GLN A 249 -20.28 7.40 6.17
CA GLN A 249 -20.68 5.99 6.02
C GLN A 249 -21.24 5.71 4.62
N GLU A 250 -22.17 6.53 4.13
CA GLU A 250 -22.73 6.40 2.78
C GLU A 250 -21.64 6.47 1.70
N HIS A 251 -20.70 7.41 1.83
CA HIS A 251 -19.61 7.57 0.88
C HIS A 251 -18.65 6.37 0.91
N VAL A 252 -18.33 5.87 2.10
CA VAL A 252 -17.47 4.70 2.29
C VAL A 252 -18.13 3.44 1.72
N GLU A 253 -19.44 3.28 1.88
CA GLU A 253 -20.20 2.18 1.30
C GLU A 253 -20.25 2.23 -0.23
N GLN A 254 -20.38 3.44 -0.80
CA GLN A 254 -20.24 3.64 -2.25
C GLN A 254 -18.85 3.23 -2.75
N ILE A 255 -17.78 3.54 -2.01
CA ILE A 255 -16.41 3.10 -2.36
C ILE A 255 -16.30 1.58 -2.27
N ARG A 256 -16.84 0.96 -1.22
CA ARG A 256 -16.81 -0.50 -0.99
C ARG A 256 -17.38 -1.29 -2.17
N THR A 257 -18.49 -0.82 -2.71
CA THR A 257 -19.27 -1.48 -3.77
C THR A 257 -18.87 -1.03 -5.18
N SER A 258 -18.01 -0.02 -5.31
CA SER A 258 -17.65 0.53 -6.61
C SER A 258 -16.74 -0.40 -7.41
N THR A 259 -17.13 -0.63 -8.67
CA THR A 259 -16.29 -1.28 -9.69
C THR A 259 -15.56 -0.27 -10.58
N SER A 260 -15.76 1.03 -10.37
CA SER A 260 -15.24 2.09 -11.24
C SER A 260 -13.76 2.41 -10.98
N TRP A 261 -12.98 2.40 -12.06
CA TRP A 261 -11.52 2.59 -12.08
C TRP A 261 -11.03 3.98 -11.64
N ARG A 262 -11.92 4.97 -11.47
CA ARG A 262 -11.59 6.37 -11.10
C ARG A 262 -11.62 6.65 -9.59
N LEU A 263 -12.14 5.73 -8.76
CA LEU A 263 -12.47 5.99 -7.35
C LEU A 263 -11.43 5.45 -6.34
N THR A 264 -10.15 5.35 -6.69
CA THR A 264 -9.07 5.09 -5.71
C THR A 264 -8.43 6.36 -5.13
N GLY A 265 -8.80 7.54 -5.65
CA GLY A 265 -8.48 8.85 -5.07
C GLY A 265 -9.24 9.29 -3.79
N PRO A 266 -10.47 8.82 -3.46
CA PRO A 266 -11.29 9.38 -2.39
C PRO A 266 -10.73 9.28 -0.97
N LEU A 267 -9.96 8.24 -0.63
CA LEU A 267 -9.37 8.15 0.71
C LEU A 267 -8.41 9.32 1.03
N ARG A 268 -7.75 9.90 0.01
CA ARG A 268 -6.94 11.13 0.17
C ARG A 268 -7.79 12.39 0.29
N ILE A 269 -9.02 12.39 -0.25
CA ILE A 269 -9.93 13.53 -0.20
C ILE A 269 -10.65 13.58 1.15
N ILE A 270 -11.05 12.42 1.70
CA ILE A 270 -11.66 12.32 3.03
C ILE A 270 -10.70 12.89 4.09
N GLY A 271 -9.42 12.52 4.05
CA GLY A 271 -8.39 13.10 4.94
C GLY A 271 -8.11 14.61 4.72
N ARG A 272 -8.40 15.16 3.54
CA ARG A 272 -8.26 16.61 3.25
C ARG A 272 -9.48 17.42 3.69
N LYS A 273 -10.70 16.87 3.57
CA LYS A 273 -11.92 17.54 4.04
C LYS A 273 -11.97 17.63 5.57
N LEU A 274 -11.42 16.65 6.29
CA LEU A 274 -11.25 16.72 7.74
C LEU A 274 -10.30 17.85 8.21
N LYS A 275 -9.42 18.37 7.34
CA LYS A 275 -8.51 19.49 7.66
C LYS A 275 -9.08 20.88 7.36
N GLY A 276 -10.24 20.97 6.70
CA GLY A 276 -10.77 22.22 6.16
C GLY A 276 -11.94 22.83 6.93
N ILE A 277 -12.34 22.25 8.07
CA ILE A 277 -13.43 22.76 8.90
C ILE A 277 -12.79 23.34 10.17
N ASN A 278 -12.33 24.59 10.08
CA ASN A 278 -12.19 25.50 11.21
C ASN A 278 -13.32 26.51 11.12
#